data_AF-A0A534E3N2-F1
#
_entry.id   AF-A0A534E3N2-F1
#
_cell.length_a   1.000
_cell.length_b   1.000
_cell.length_c   1.000
_cell.angle_alpha   90.00
_cell.angle_beta   90.00
_cell.angle_gamma   90.00
#
_symmetry.space_group_name_H-M   'P 1'
#
loop_
_entity.id
_entity.type
_entity.pdbx_description
1 polymer ?
#
loop_
_entity_poly.entity_id
_entity_poly.type
_entity_poly.pdbx_seq_one_letter_code
_entity_poly.pdbx_strand_id
1 'polypeptide(L)'
;MVGGVAFDHTCSQAGCHNPTNAAGAAQTPAGNLDLTNSASTDVPQEFTSYRQLLFPHNTVIMGQPGPTVGPYMNAGSANGGASKAFFSCFATGSGCNNPSHTGWLNIAELRLLSEWLDIGAQYFNNPFDPAVPVN
;
A
#
# COMPACT_ATOMS: atom_id res chain seq x y z
N MET A 1 5.43 18.23 -10.10
CA MET A 1 5.45 19.70 -9.90
C MET A 1 4.95 20.38 -11.17
N VAL A 2 3.71 20.84 -11.20
CA VAL A 2 3.24 21.82 -12.19
C VAL A 2 2.73 23.00 -11.35
N GLY A 3 3.43 24.15 -11.41
CA GLY A 3 2.99 25.37 -10.72
C GLY A 3 3.25 25.48 -9.22
N GLY A 4 4.14 24.67 -8.63
CA GLY A 4 4.56 24.85 -7.22
C GLY A 4 3.54 24.43 -6.16
N VAL A 5 2.42 23.82 -6.55
CA VAL A 5 1.49 23.16 -5.62
C VAL A 5 1.83 21.67 -5.59
N ALA A 6 2.12 21.14 -4.40
CA ALA A 6 2.16 19.71 -4.20
C ALA A 6 0.74 19.17 -4.39
N PHE A 7 0.51 18.41 -5.45
CA PHE A 7 -0.71 17.62 -5.56
C PHE A 7 -0.58 16.48 -4.55
N ASP A 8 -1.46 16.46 -3.56
CA ASP A 8 -1.62 15.30 -2.69
C ASP A 8 -2.22 14.16 -3.51
N HIS A 9 -1.38 13.19 -3.87
CA HIS A 9 -1.79 11.95 -4.53
C HIS A 9 -2.03 10.89 -3.45
N THR A 10 -3.07 11.09 -2.63
CA THR A 10 -3.46 10.08 -1.66
C THR A 10 -3.96 8.84 -2.42
N CYS A 11 -3.31 7.70 -2.21
CA CYS A 11 -3.63 6.45 -2.90
C CYS A 11 -5.05 5.93 -2.59
N SER A 12 -5.66 6.38 -1.49
CA SER A 12 -7.03 6.02 -1.08
C SER A 12 -8.10 7.05 -1.48
N GLN A 13 -7.77 8.11 -2.23
CA GLN A 13 -8.75 9.08 -2.72
C GLN A 13 -9.50 8.56 -3.96
N ALA A 14 -10.72 9.07 -4.17
CA ALA A 14 -11.59 8.80 -5.33
C ALA A 14 -11.78 7.30 -5.67
N GLY A 15 -11.64 6.43 -4.67
CA GLY A 15 -11.86 5.00 -4.82
C GLY A 15 -10.70 4.16 -5.34
N CYS A 16 -9.49 4.73 -5.51
CA CYS A 16 -8.40 4.01 -6.17
C CYS A 16 -7.69 2.95 -5.32
N HIS A 17 -7.77 2.99 -3.99
CA HIS A 17 -7.40 1.87 -3.11
C HIS A 17 -8.19 1.97 -1.80
N ASN A 18 -9.52 2.09 -1.93
CA ASN A 18 -10.42 2.39 -0.81
C ASN A 18 -11.70 1.55 -0.92
N PRO A 19 -12.21 1.00 0.20
CA PRO A 19 -13.46 0.22 0.22
C PRO A 19 -14.71 1.06 -0.04
N THR A 20 -14.58 2.39 -0.14
CA THR A 20 -15.67 3.31 -0.47
C THR A 20 -15.30 4.17 -1.66
N ASN A 21 -16.28 4.43 -2.54
CA ASN A 21 -16.11 5.31 -3.68
C ASN A 21 -16.29 6.79 -3.27
N ALA A 22 -16.17 7.72 -4.23
CA ALA A 22 -16.31 9.16 -3.97
C ALA A 22 -17.70 9.57 -3.43
N ALA A 23 -18.74 8.75 -3.65
CA ALA A 23 -20.08 8.95 -3.10
C ALA A 23 -20.29 8.27 -1.73
N GLY A 24 -19.25 7.65 -1.17
CA GLY A 24 -19.30 6.92 0.11
C GLY A 24 -19.94 5.53 0.03
N ALA A 25 -20.30 5.06 -1.18
CA ALA A 25 -20.84 3.72 -1.35
C ALA A 25 -19.74 2.66 -1.32
N ALA A 26 -20.05 1.49 -0.76
CA ALA A 26 -19.13 0.36 -0.70
C ALA A 26 -18.72 -0.10 -2.11
N GLN A 27 -17.45 -0.47 -2.26
CA GLN A 27 -16.87 -1.00 -3.48
C GLN A 27 -15.72 -1.96 -3.16
N THR A 28 -15.30 -2.73 -4.17
CA THR A 28 -14.02 -3.45 -4.07
C THR A 28 -12.89 -2.44 -4.34
N PRO A 29 -11.92 -2.27 -3.42
CA PRO A 29 -10.73 -1.46 -3.67
C PRO A 29 -10.02 -1.92 -4.95
N ALA A 30 -9.45 -0.99 -5.73
CA ALA A 30 -8.76 -1.39 -6.96
C ALA A 30 -7.62 -2.38 -6.65
N GLY A 31 -7.48 -3.41 -7.48
CA GLY A 31 -6.54 -4.50 -7.25
C GLY A 31 -6.78 -5.30 -5.98
N ASN A 32 -7.99 -5.23 -5.39
CA ASN A 32 -8.30 -5.79 -4.08
C ASN A 32 -7.34 -5.30 -2.99
N LEU A 33 -6.82 -4.07 -3.13
CA LEU A 33 -5.85 -3.47 -2.22
C LEU A 33 -6.47 -2.25 -1.54
N ASP A 34 -6.74 -2.37 -0.25
CA ASP A 34 -7.22 -1.33 0.67
C ASP A 34 -6.02 -0.65 1.33
N LEU A 35 -5.80 0.62 1.00
CA LEU A 35 -4.73 1.46 1.54
C LEU A 35 -5.27 2.48 2.55
N THR A 36 -6.41 2.21 3.19
CA THR A 36 -6.89 3.03 4.30
C THR A 36 -5.98 2.90 5.53
N ASN A 37 -6.01 3.93 6.38
CA ASN A 37 -5.34 3.97 7.68
C ASN A 37 -6.24 3.43 8.81
N SER A 38 -7.23 2.61 8.47
CA SER A 38 -8.06 1.92 9.47
C SER A 38 -7.23 0.83 10.17
N ALA A 39 -7.63 0.44 11.38
CA ALA A 39 -7.05 -0.70 12.06
C ALA A 39 -7.31 -1.99 11.26
N SER A 40 -6.27 -2.80 11.07
CA SER A 40 -6.39 -4.09 10.39
C SER A 40 -7.21 -5.09 11.21
N THR A 41 -7.88 -6.02 10.53
CA THR A 41 -8.60 -7.12 11.17
C THR A 41 -7.69 -8.23 11.71
N ASP A 42 -6.47 -8.37 11.18
CA ASP A 42 -5.53 -9.42 11.61
C ASP A 42 -4.72 -8.98 12.84
N VAL A 43 -4.08 -7.81 12.74
CA VAL A 43 -3.34 -7.15 13.83
C VAL A 43 -3.91 -5.73 14.01
N PRO A 44 -4.82 -5.49 14.97
CA PRO A 44 -5.50 -4.19 15.13
C PRO A 44 -4.58 -2.99 15.42
N GLN A 45 -3.36 -3.24 15.90
CA GLN A 45 -2.35 -2.21 16.15
C GLN A 45 -1.67 -1.73 14.86
N GLU A 46 -1.82 -2.47 13.75
CA GLU A 46 -1.28 -2.11 12.44
C GLU A 46 -2.39 -1.57 11.54
N PHE A 47 -2.03 -0.65 10.64
CA PHE A 47 -2.98 -0.18 9.64
C PHE A 47 -3.24 -1.23 8.56
N THR A 48 -4.47 -1.24 8.03
CA THR A 48 -4.87 -2.06 6.88
C THR A 48 -3.90 -1.87 5.70
N SER A 49 -3.47 -0.64 5.41
CA SER A 49 -2.50 -0.35 4.35
C SER A 49 -1.16 -1.06 4.52
N TYR A 50 -0.62 -1.10 5.74
CA TYR A 50 0.65 -1.80 6.04
C TYR A 50 0.52 -3.30 5.79
N ARG A 51 -0.54 -3.88 6.35
CA ARG A 51 -0.84 -5.31 6.25
C ARG A 51 -1.02 -5.76 4.81
N GLN A 52 -1.83 -5.04 4.03
CA GLN A 52 -2.12 -5.45 2.66
C GLN A 52 -0.95 -5.23 1.70
N LEU A 53 -0.04 -4.29 1.97
CA LEU A 53 1.15 -4.11 1.14
C LEU A 53 2.20 -5.20 1.36
N LEU A 54 2.38 -5.66 2.60
CA LEU A 54 3.51 -6.53 2.98
C LEU A 54 3.14 -7.99 3.23
N PHE A 55 1.85 -8.33 3.27
CA PHE A 55 1.39 -9.67 3.55
C PHE A 55 0.30 -10.10 2.58
N PRO A 56 0.22 -11.41 2.26
CA PRO A 56 -0.91 -11.94 1.51
C PRO A 56 -2.22 -11.75 2.28
N HIS A 57 -3.30 -11.44 1.58
CA HIS A 57 -4.64 -11.36 2.15
C HIS A 57 -5.68 -11.99 1.25
N ASN A 58 -6.76 -12.47 1.89
CA ASN A 58 -7.86 -13.11 1.19
C ASN A 58 -8.76 -12.06 0.55
N THR A 59 -9.22 -12.35 -0.66
CA THR A 59 -10.20 -11.51 -1.36
C THR A 59 -11.60 -12.10 -1.23
N VAL A 60 -12.60 -11.28 -1.52
CA VAL A 60 -14.00 -11.72 -1.60
C VAL A 60 -14.53 -11.40 -2.98
N ILE A 61 -15.09 -12.39 -3.66
CA ILE A 61 -15.74 -12.26 -4.97
C ILE A 61 -17.19 -12.69 -4.81
N MET A 62 -18.13 -11.75 -4.96
CA MET A 62 -19.58 -12.03 -4.87
C MET A 62 -19.99 -12.73 -3.55
N GLY A 63 -19.34 -12.38 -2.44
CA GLY A 63 -19.62 -12.96 -1.12
C GLY A 63 -18.99 -14.33 -0.87
N GLN A 64 -18.16 -14.84 -1.79
CA GLN A 64 -17.39 -16.07 -1.62
C GLN A 64 -15.89 -15.77 -1.48
N PRO A 65 -15.12 -16.61 -0.78
CA PRO A 65 -13.66 -16.51 -0.76
C PRO A 65 -13.09 -16.53 -2.18
N GLY A 66 -12.34 -15.49 -2.52
CA GLY A 66 -11.57 -15.39 -3.76
C GLY A 66 -10.13 -15.88 -3.57
N PRO A 67 -9.30 -15.79 -4.61
CA PRO A 67 -7.87 -16.07 -4.48
C PRO A 67 -7.21 -15.09 -3.50
N THR A 68 -6.21 -15.58 -2.77
CA THR A 68 -5.30 -14.72 -2.00
C THR A 68 -4.50 -13.86 -2.98
N VAL A 69 -4.36 -12.57 -2.65
CA VAL A 69 -3.53 -11.61 -3.40
C VAL A 69 -2.41 -11.08 -2.50
N GLY A 70 -1.43 -10.40 -3.09
CA GLY A 70 -0.27 -9.89 -2.37
C GLY A 70 0.75 -10.98 -1.97
N PRO A 71 1.83 -10.61 -1.27
CA PRO A 71 2.17 -9.23 -0.89
C PRO A 71 2.57 -8.40 -2.12
N TYR A 72 2.45 -7.08 -2.01
CA TYR A 72 2.82 -6.16 -3.09
C TYR A 72 4.22 -5.59 -2.92
N MET A 73 4.82 -5.72 -1.73
CA MET A 73 6.21 -5.38 -1.45
C MET A 73 6.87 -6.47 -0.61
N ASN A 74 8.20 -6.59 -0.71
CA ASN A 74 8.97 -7.52 0.11
C ASN A 74 9.62 -6.77 1.27
N ALA A 75 9.24 -7.11 2.51
CA ALA A 75 10.01 -6.72 3.67
C ALA A 75 11.43 -7.29 3.58
N GLY A 76 12.44 -6.44 3.80
CA GLY A 76 13.86 -6.78 3.74
C GLY A 76 14.49 -6.72 2.35
N SER A 77 13.75 -6.33 1.29
CA SER A 77 14.32 -6.23 -0.05
C SER A 77 13.53 -5.31 -0.98
N ALA A 78 14.02 -4.08 -1.18
CA ALA A 78 13.50 -3.18 -2.21
C ALA A 78 13.73 -3.70 -3.64
N ASN A 79 14.73 -4.58 -3.82
CA ASN A 79 15.05 -5.22 -5.10
C ASN A 79 14.35 -6.57 -5.30
N GLY A 80 13.53 -7.04 -4.37
CA GLY A 80 12.75 -8.26 -4.54
C GLY A 80 11.66 -8.10 -5.62
N GLY A 81 11.15 -9.22 -6.14
CA GLY A 81 10.21 -9.24 -7.27
C GLY A 81 8.96 -8.36 -7.04
N ALA A 82 8.28 -8.53 -5.91
CA ALA A 82 7.11 -7.72 -5.55
C ALA A 82 7.45 -6.21 -5.43
N SER A 83 8.49 -5.86 -4.68
CA SER A 83 8.97 -4.46 -4.55
C SER A 83 9.31 -3.82 -5.90
N LYS A 84 10.00 -4.54 -6.80
CA LYS A 84 10.28 -4.05 -8.16
C LYS A 84 8.99 -3.79 -8.95
N ALA A 85 8.01 -4.68 -8.86
CA ALA A 85 6.71 -4.48 -9.49
C ALA A 85 6.00 -3.25 -8.92
N PHE A 86 6.00 -3.08 -7.58
CA PHE A 86 5.44 -1.90 -6.92
C PHE A 86 6.11 -0.60 -7.39
N PHE A 87 7.45 -0.53 -7.40
CA PHE A 87 8.16 0.69 -7.83
C PHE A 87 7.95 0.99 -9.32
N SER A 88 7.71 -0.04 -10.15
CA SER A 88 7.43 0.15 -11.59
C SER A 88 6.13 0.93 -11.85
N CYS A 89 5.19 0.94 -10.90
CA CYS A 89 3.96 1.71 -10.97
C CYS A 89 4.23 3.22 -11.07
N PHE A 90 5.29 3.70 -10.40
CA PHE A 90 5.65 5.12 -10.31
C PHE A 90 6.60 5.58 -11.42
N ALA A 91 7.12 4.64 -12.22
CA ALA A 91 7.99 4.93 -13.35
C ALA A 91 7.20 5.48 -14.55
N THR A 92 7.86 6.27 -15.40
CA THR A 92 7.27 6.76 -16.65
C THR A 92 6.81 5.59 -17.53
N GLY A 93 5.56 5.63 -18.00
CA GLY A 93 4.94 4.54 -18.76
C GLY A 93 4.16 3.54 -17.90
N SER A 94 4.11 3.75 -16.56
CA SER A 94 3.32 3.04 -15.55
C SER A 94 3.18 1.52 -15.71
N GLY A 95 3.89 0.77 -14.87
CA GLY A 95 3.73 -0.70 -14.78
C GLY A 95 2.41 -1.17 -14.17
N CYS A 96 1.61 -0.30 -13.56
CA CYS A 96 0.29 -0.66 -13.02
C CYS A 96 -0.84 -0.39 -14.01
N ASN A 97 -1.90 -1.18 -13.86
CA ASN A 97 -3.16 -0.98 -14.55
C ASN A 97 -3.81 0.35 -14.09
N ASN A 98 -4.12 1.20 -15.07
CA ASN A 98 -4.79 2.50 -15.02
C ASN A 98 -5.54 2.85 -13.71
N PRO A 99 -5.25 4.01 -13.06
CA PRO A 99 -4.42 5.12 -13.53
C PRO A 99 -2.91 4.93 -13.33
N SER A 100 -2.14 5.69 -14.12
CA SER A 100 -0.69 5.76 -13.97
C SER A 100 -0.31 6.45 -12.66
N HIS A 101 0.60 5.85 -11.87
CA HIS A 101 1.21 6.51 -10.70
C HIS A 101 2.45 7.36 -11.04
N THR A 102 2.74 7.58 -12.32
CA THR A 102 3.88 8.43 -12.75
C THR A 102 3.82 9.80 -12.07
N GLY A 103 4.86 10.13 -11.31
CA GLY A 103 4.98 11.41 -10.62
C GLY A 103 4.13 11.57 -9.36
N TRP A 104 3.48 10.51 -8.88
CA TRP A 104 2.73 10.54 -7.60
C TRP A 104 3.66 10.59 -6.40
N LEU A 105 4.83 9.95 -6.51
CA LEU A 105 5.92 10.04 -5.54
C LEU A 105 7.16 10.63 -6.22
N ASN A 106 7.84 11.50 -5.49
CA ASN A 106 9.11 12.08 -5.92
C ASN A 106 10.28 11.12 -5.60
N ILE A 107 11.48 11.44 -6.11
CA ILE A 107 12.68 10.59 -5.95
C ILE A 107 13.04 10.37 -4.48
N ALA A 108 12.87 11.38 -3.62
CA ALA A 108 13.18 11.24 -2.19
C ALA A 108 12.16 10.35 -1.47
N GLU A 109 10.87 10.44 -1.81
CA GLU A 109 9.81 9.58 -1.25
C GLU A 109 10.01 8.12 -1.69
N LEU A 110 10.30 7.90 -2.98
CA LEU A 110 10.61 6.56 -3.50
C LEU A 110 11.85 5.97 -2.82
N ARG A 111 12.87 6.81 -2.60
CA ARG A 111 14.08 6.40 -1.87
C ARG A 111 13.77 6.04 -0.42
N LEU A 112 13.00 6.86 0.29
CA LEU A 112 12.58 6.59 1.66
C LEU A 112 11.85 5.24 1.77
N LEU A 113 10.91 4.97 0.86
CA LEU A 113 10.23 3.67 0.81
C LEU A 113 11.20 2.52 0.51
N SER A 114 12.15 2.71 -0.41
CA SER A 114 13.14 1.67 -0.73
C SER A 114 14.04 1.35 0.46
N GLU A 115 14.53 2.35 1.16
CA GLU A 115 15.40 2.17 2.33
C GLU A 115 14.61 1.53 3.49
N TRP A 116 13.35 1.94 3.70
CA TRP A 116 12.46 1.31 4.66
C TRP A 116 12.22 -0.18 4.36
N LEU A 117 12.02 -0.55 3.09
CA LEU A 117 11.91 -1.95 2.69
C LEU A 117 13.21 -2.72 2.97
N ASP A 118 14.37 -2.15 2.64
CA ASP A 118 15.66 -2.81 2.85
C ASP A 118 15.98 -3.06 4.33
N ILE A 119 15.52 -2.20 5.25
CA ILE A 119 15.67 -2.40 6.70
C ILE A 119 14.58 -3.31 7.32
N GLY A 120 13.77 -3.96 6.48
CA GLY A 120 12.80 -4.96 6.95
C GLY A 120 11.36 -4.47 7.05
N ALA A 121 11.05 -3.26 6.57
CA ALA A 121 9.70 -2.70 6.53
C ALA A 121 8.96 -2.80 7.88
N GLN A 122 9.65 -2.47 8.97
CA GLN A 122 9.09 -2.59 10.32
C GLN A 122 7.99 -1.54 10.52
N TYR A 123 6.84 -1.97 11.08
CA TYR A 123 5.78 -1.05 11.50
C TYR A 123 6.18 -0.31 12.78
N PHE A 124 6.63 -1.07 13.78
CA PHE A 124 7.14 -0.52 15.03
C PHE A 124 8.66 -0.41 14.98
N ASN A 125 9.17 0.82 14.98
CA ASN A 125 10.61 1.09 15.03
C ASN A 125 11.09 1.47 16.43
N ASN A 126 10.19 1.61 17.40
CA ASN A 126 10.54 1.91 18.79
C ASN A 126 10.58 0.59 19.60
N PRO A 127 11.76 0.13 20.04
CA PRO A 127 11.89 -1.11 20.79
C PRO A 127 11.29 -1.06 22.20
N PHE A 128 10.87 0.13 22.67
CA PHE A 128 10.26 0.34 23.98
C PHE A 128 8.79 0.77 23.89
N ASP A 129 8.17 0.69 22.71
CA ASP A 129 6.76 1.04 22.57
C ASP A 129 5.87 -0.06 23.19
N PRO A 130 5.08 0.25 24.24
CA PRO A 130 4.22 -0.72 24.89
C PRO A 130 3.06 -1.21 24.00
N ALA A 131 2.80 -0.54 22.87
CA ALA A 131 1.80 -0.97 21.90
C ALA A 131 2.29 -2.08 20.95
N VAL A 132 3.60 -2.39 20.95
CA VAL A 132 4.15 -3.50 20.16
C VAL A 132 3.52 -4.81 20.62
N PRO A 133 2.91 -5.61 19.73
CA PRO A 133 2.44 -6.93 20.08
C PRO A 133 3.60 -7.78 20.62
N VAL A 134 3.48 -8.22 21.87
CA VAL A 134 4.40 -9.21 22.45
C VAL A 134 4.03 -10.59 21.91
N ASN A 135 5.05 -11.35 21.53
CA ASN A 135 4.95 -12.71 21.01
C ASN A 135 4.50 -13.73 22.05
#